data_AF-A0A7Y6Q7Z2-F1
#
_entry.id   AF-A0A7Y6Q7Z2-F1
#
_cell.length_a   1.000
_cell.length_b   1.000
_cell.length_c   1.000
_cell.angle_alpha   90.00
_cell.angle_beta   90.00
_cell.angle_gamma   90.00
#
_symmetry.space_group_name_H-M   'P 1'
#
loop_
_entity.id
_entity.type
_entity.pdbx_description
1 polymer ?
#
loop_
_entity_poly.entity_id
_entity_poly.type
_entity_poly.pdbx_seq_one_letter_code
_entity_poly.pdbx_strand_id
1 'polypeptide(L)'
;MKNLPQTDSWRTGRFTAFDIATALGESRAALADLFNCDALKSARRTVCTDKPGYFELDAAARASLAISHSLWRHTGLTPRVTEQALSNWPQIAMSVARIVDFEPETSTDTDSSLEPAPAADPLQFYGRLSGEPLPVATLDDYIDLIDGRYLLWRRPKCDPHGIAAAIHASQERLRLDPQDAAAQADFLEAAAVLRRSSKHEKIWLGSIRGEAFCPTPAANQTSMPEQLPTAPMIGEAANVATLATNYRFKSSVNISLAARAMKRRALGLAVG
;
A
#
# COMPACT_ATOMS: atom_id res chain seq x y z
N MET A 1 19.80 -6.26 -26.34
CA MET A 1 18.80 -6.51 -25.27
C MET A 1 17.45 -6.75 -25.94
N LYS A 2 16.86 -7.93 -25.78
CA LYS A 2 15.54 -8.23 -26.38
C LYS A 2 14.49 -7.52 -25.54
N ASN A 3 13.70 -6.64 -26.17
CA ASN A 3 12.49 -6.08 -25.58
C ASN A 3 11.53 -7.24 -25.32
N LEU A 4 11.47 -7.69 -24.07
CA LEU A 4 10.38 -8.55 -23.60
C LEU A 4 9.10 -7.75 -23.81
N PRO A 5 8.04 -8.33 -24.41
CA PRO A 5 6.75 -7.66 -24.50
C PRO A 5 6.33 -7.32 -23.07
N GLN A 6 6.26 -6.02 -22.80
CA GLN A 6 5.85 -5.49 -21.52
C GLN A 6 4.40 -5.91 -21.32
N THR A 7 4.22 -6.96 -20.54
CA THR A 7 2.91 -7.53 -20.26
C THR A 7 2.21 -6.52 -19.36
N ASP A 8 1.04 -6.06 -19.77
CA ASP A 8 0.23 -5.13 -18.98
C ASP A 8 -0.48 -5.86 -17.81
N SER A 9 0.29 -6.71 -17.11
CA SER A 9 -0.16 -7.56 -16.01
C SER A 9 -0.74 -6.72 -14.89
N TRP A 10 -0.17 -5.52 -14.67
CA TRP A 10 -0.69 -4.59 -13.69
C TRP A 10 -2.10 -4.14 -14.05
N ARG A 11 -2.37 -3.60 -15.24
CA ARG A 11 -3.73 -3.11 -15.56
C ARG A 11 -4.74 -4.24 -15.68
N THR A 12 -4.35 -5.36 -16.29
CA THR A 12 -5.25 -6.52 -16.45
C THR A 12 -5.51 -7.26 -15.15
N GLY A 13 -4.71 -7.04 -14.09
CA GLY A 13 -4.77 -7.82 -12.85
C GLY A 13 -4.31 -9.26 -13.01
N ARG A 14 -3.79 -9.66 -14.17
CA ARG A 14 -3.36 -11.03 -14.46
C ARG A 14 -1.85 -11.13 -14.41
N PHE A 15 -1.34 -11.83 -13.41
CA PHE A 15 0.10 -11.98 -13.21
C PHE A 15 0.53 -13.44 -13.35
N THR A 16 1.62 -13.68 -14.07
CA THR A 16 2.35 -14.95 -13.92
C THR A 16 3.20 -14.92 -12.65
N ALA A 17 3.71 -16.09 -12.22
CA ALA A 17 4.69 -16.14 -11.13
C ALA A 17 5.97 -15.36 -11.46
N PHE A 18 6.34 -15.28 -12.75
CA PHE A 18 7.47 -14.49 -13.22
C PHE A 18 7.19 -12.98 -13.12
N ASP A 19 5.98 -12.55 -13.45
CA ASP A 19 5.56 -11.14 -13.34
C ASP A 19 5.60 -10.69 -11.88
N ILE A 20 5.08 -11.52 -10.95
CA ILE A 20 5.12 -11.24 -9.51
C ILE A 20 6.57 -11.13 -9.01
N ALA A 21 7.42 -12.10 -9.37
CA ALA A 21 8.83 -12.09 -8.98
C ALA A 21 9.56 -10.83 -9.48
N THR A 22 9.33 -10.47 -10.75
CA THR A 22 9.88 -9.26 -11.37
C THR A 22 9.35 -7.98 -10.71
N ALA A 23 8.05 -7.90 -10.44
CA ALA A 23 7.42 -6.75 -9.81
C ALA A 23 7.90 -6.54 -8.36
N LEU A 24 8.13 -7.61 -7.62
CA LEU A 24 8.67 -7.55 -6.27
C LEU A 24 10.19 -7.36 -6.24
N GLY A 25 10.89 -7.58 -7.36
CA GLY A 25 12.34 -7.49 -7.45
C GLY A 25 13.06 -8.66 -6.79
N GLU A 26 12.42 -9.83 -6.76
CA GLU A 26 12.91 -11.02 -6.05
C GLU A 26 12.97 -12.24 -6.97
N SER A 27 13.71 -13.27 -6.55
CA SER A 27 13.67 -14.56 -7.23
C SER A 27 12.40 -15.34 -6.87
N ARG A 28 11.92 -16.18 -7.79
CA ARG A 28 10.76 -17.07 -7.51
C ARG A 28 11.01 -18.00 -6.31
N ALA A 29 12.26 -18.42 -6.10
CA ALA A 29 12.63 -19.27 -4.97
C ALA A 29 12.51 -18.52 -3.62
N ALA A 30 12.93 -17.25 -3.58
CA ALA A 30 12.80 -16.40 -2.39
C ALA A 30 11.34 -16.14 -2.01
N LEU A 31 10.43 -16.12 -2.99
CA LEU A 31 9.00 -15.89 -2.79
C LEU A 31 8.19 -17.18 -2.54
N ALA A 32 8.83 -18.33 -2.31
CA ALA A 32 8.13 -19.61 -2.19
C ALA A 32 7.04 -19.59 -1.11
N ASP A 33 7.33 -19.04 0.07
CA ASP A 33 6.36 -18.95 1.17
C ASP A 33 5.19 -18.01 0.85
N LEU A 34 5.46 -16.91 0.14
CA LEU A 34 4.45 -15.97 -0.31
C LEU A 34 3.49 -16.63 -1.31
N PHE A 35 4.03 -17.38 -2.29
CA PHE A 35 3.21 -18.18 -3.23
C PHE A 35 2.40 -19.29 -2.54
N ASN A 36 2.81 -19.70 -1.34
CA ASN A 36 2.12 -20.72 -0.56
C ASN A 36 1.07 -20.16 0.41
N CYS A 37 0.90 -18.84 0.50
CA CYS A 37 -0.18 -18.23 1.29
C CYS A 37 -1.55 -18.52 0.67
N ASP A 38 -2.59 -18.56 1.51
CA ASP A 38 -3.91 -19.03 1.08
C ASP A 38 -4.57 -18.06 0.09
N ALA A 39 -4.38 -16.75 0.27
CA ALA A 39 -4.87 -15.68 -0.60
C ALA A 39 -4.30 -15.79 -2.02
N LEU A 40 -3.00 -16.04 -2.16
CA LEU A 40 -2.37 -16.21 -3.47
C LEU A 40 -2.75 -17.55 -4.11
N LYS A 41 -2.88 -18.62 -3.31
CA LYS A 41 -3.39 -19.89 -3.80
C LYS A 41 -4.82 -19.75 -4.33
N SER A 42 -5.70 -19.03 -3.63
CA SER A 42 -7.08 -18.80 -4.06
C SER A 42 -7.19 -17.90 -5.29
N ALA A 43 -6.23 -17.00 -5.49
CA ALA A 43 -6.15 -16.15 -6.68
C ALA A 43 -5.62 -16.91 -7.91
N ARG A 44 -5.06 -18.11 -7.74
CA ARG A 44 -4.47 -18.88 -8.84
C ARG A 44 -5.54 -19.41 -9.78
N ARG A 45 -5.27 -19.32 -11.08
CA ARG A 45 -6.08 -19.89 -12.17
C ARG A 45 -5.20 -20.79 -13.03
N THR A 46 -5.72 -21.97 -13.34
CA THR A 46 -5.11 -22.91 -14.29
C THR A 46 -5.97 -22.96 -15.54
N VAL A 47 -5.40 -22.59 -16.68
CA VAL A 47 -6.14 -22.42 -17.95
C VAL A 47 -6.28 -23.74 -18.71
N CYS A 48 -5.27 -24.62 -18.61
CA CYS A 48 -5.23 -26.00 -19.13
C CYS A 48 -3.90 -26.64 -18.66
N THR A 49 -3.75 -27.96 -18.81
CA THR A 49 -2.52 -28.71 -18.49
C THR A 49 -1.26 -28.16 -19.18
N ASP A 50 -1.42 -27.48 -20.32
CA ASP A 50 -0.30 -27.05 -21.17
C ASP A 50 0.00 -25.53 -21.11
N LYS A 51 -0.75 -24.75 -20.31
CA LYS A 51 -0.51 -23.31 -20.15
C LYS A 51 0.00 -22.98 -18.75
N PRO A 52 1.02 -22.10 -18.61
CA PRO A 52 1.44 -21.63 -17.31
C PRO A 52 0.26 -20.95 -16.61
N GLY A 53 -0.01 -21.35 -15.37
CA GLY A 53 -1.05 -20.71 -14.56
C GLY A 53 -0.73 -19.24 -14.29
N TYR A 54 -1.78 -18.46 -14.06
CA TYR A 54 -1.68 -17.05 -13.66
C TYR A 54 -2.45 -16.81 -12.36
N PHE A 55 -2.27 -15.63 -11.79
CA PHE A 55 -2.97 -15.13 -10.62
C PHE A 55 -3.88 -13.97 -11.05
N GLU A 56 -5.14 -14.00 -10.64
CA GLU A 56 -6.06 -12.86 -10.77
C GLU A 56 -6.02 -12.05 -9.48
N LEU A 57 -5.40 -10.88 -9.56
CA LEU A 57 -5.19 -9.99 -8.43
C LEU A 57 -5.95 -8.69 -8.69
N ASP A 58 -6.98 -8.44 -7.88
CA ASP A 58 -7.59 -7.12 -7.79
C ASP A 58 -6.63 -6.10 -7.13
N ALA A 59 -7.04 -4.83 -7.08
CA ALA A 59 -6.21 -3.76 -6.54
C ALA A 59 -5.79 -4.00 -5.07
N ALA A 60 -6.69 -4.53 -4.24
CA ALA A 60 -6.41 -4.83 -2.83
C ALA A 60 -5.49 -6.04 -2.67
N ALA A 61 -5.62 -7.05 -3.52
CA ALA A 61 -4.72 -8.21 -3.56
C ALA A 61 -3.32 -7.82 -4.02
N ARG A 62 -3.18 -6.94 -5.02
CA ARG A 62 -1.89 -6.36 -5.43
C ARG A 62 -1.22 -5.58 -4.29
N ALA A 63 -1.99 -4.75 -3.59
CA ALA A 63 -1.49 -4.01 -2.42
C ALA A 63 -1.08 -4.98 -1.29
N SER A 64 -1.91 -5.96 -0.96
CA SER A 64 -1.64 -6.99 0.05
C SER A 64 -0.34 -7.76 -0.24
N LEU A 65 -0.10 -8.06 -1.52
CA LEU A 65 1.11 -8.73 -1.98
C LEU A 65 2.36 -7.87 -1.72
N ALA A 66 2.32 -6.59 -2.11
CA ALA A 66 3.41 -5.65 -1.86
C ALA A 66 3.67 -5.43 -0.36
N ILE A 67 2.61 -5.29 0.44
CA ILE A 67 2.67 -5.16 1.89
C ILE A 67 3.37 -6.38 2.50
N SER A 68 2.88 -7.59 2.19
CA SER A 68 3.40 -8.85 2.72
C SER A 68 4.87 -9.05 2.38
N HIS A 69 5.25 -8.79 1.13
CA HIS A 69 6.64 -8.84 0.71
C HIS A 69 7.51 -7.84 1.47
N SER A 70 7.08 -6.58 1.59
CA SER A 70 7.87 -5.54 2.27
C SER A 70 8.05 -5.83 3.77
N LEU A 71 7.02 -6.32 4.44
CA LEU A 71 7.08 -6.66 5.86
C LEU A 71 7.99 -7.85 6.10
N TRP A 72 7.91 -8.89 5.25
CA TRP A 72 8.85 -9.99 5.29
C TRP A 72 10.29 -9.52 5.10
N ARG A 73 10.54 -8.72 4.06
CA ARG A 73 11.89 -8.28 3.70
C ARG A 73 12.55 -7.39 4.75
N HIS A 74 11.78 -6.46 5.34
CA HIS A 74 12.32 -5.44 6.25
C HIS A 74 12.20 -5.78 7.73
N THR A 75 11.33 -6.73 8.09
CA THR A 75 11.05 -7.04 9.50
C THR A 75 11.13 -8.53 9.84
N GLY A 76 11.25 -9.40 8.83
CA GLY A 76 11.22 -10.86 9.02
C GLY A 76 9.82 -11.40 9.31
N LEU A 77 8.78 -10.57 9.28
CA LEU A 77 7.40 -10.99 9.51
C LEU A 77 6.97 -11.97 8.43
N THR A 78 6.53 -13.16 8.82
CA THR A 78 6.18 -14.18 7.84
C THR A 78 4.97 -13.77 6.99
N PRO A 79 4.92 -14.16 5.71
CA PRO A 79 3.76 -13.89 4.86
C PRO A 79 2.43 -14.36 5.46
N ARG A 80 2.43 -15.51 6.15
CA ARG A 80 1.25 -16.07 6.84
C ARG A 80 0.71 -15.16 7.94
N VAL A 81 1.57 -14.60 8.80
CA VAL A 81 1.14 -13.66 9.86
C VAL A 81 0.61 -12.38 9.25
N THR A 82 1.25 -11.90 8.18
CA THR A 82 0.79 -10.69 7.47
C THR A 82 -0.57 -10.92 6.82
N GLU A 83 -0.78 -12.07 6.18
CA GLU A 83 -2.07 -12.47 5.60
C GLU A 83 -3.19 -12.46 6.65
N GLN A 84 -2.95 -13.02 7.83
CA GLN A 84 -3.91 -12.99 8.93
C GLN A 84 -4.22 -11.56 9.37
N ALA A 85 -3.19 -10.70 9.48
CA ALA A 85 -3.38 -9.29 9.84
C ALA A 85 -4.22 -8.54 8.80
N LEU A 86 -3.91 -8.71 7.50
CA LEU A 86 -4.63 -8.07 6.40
C LEU A 86 -6.05 -8.61 6.22
N SER A 87 -6.28 -9.89 6.54
CA SER A 87 -7.63 -10.48 6.55
C SER A 87 -8.51 -9.89 7.65
N ASN A 88 -7.92 -9.56 8.80
CA ASN A 88 -8.63 -8.89 9.90
C ASN A 88 -8.78 -7.38 9.68
N TRP A 89 -7.84 -6.77 8.93
CA TRP A 89 -7.80 -5.34 8.64
C TRP A 89 -7.70 -5.05 7.13
N PRO A 90 -8.73 -5.44 6.33
CA PRO A 90 -8.70 -5.27 4.88
C PRO A 90 -8.60 -3.80 4.44
N GLN A 91 -8.96 -2.86 5.33
CA GLN A 91 -8.88 -1.42 5.09
C GLN A 91 -7.45 -0.96 4.82
N ILE A 92 -6.42 -1.66 5.30
CA ILE A 92 -5.02 -1.33 5.04
C ILE A 92 -4.72 -1.48 3.54
N ALA A 93 -5.04 -2.64 2.98
CA ALA A 93 -4.81 -2.92 1.57
C ALA A 93 -5.65 -1.99 0.68
N MET A 94 -6.91 -1.72 1.06
CA MET A 94 -7.77 -0.77 0.35
C MET A 94 -7.22 0.67 0.40
N SER A 95 -6.71 1.13 1.55
CA SER A 95 -6.12 2.46 1.70
C SER A 95 -4.95 2.67 0.73
N VAL A 96 -4.04 1.69 0.67
CA VAL A 96 -2.90 1.70 -0.24
C VAL A 96 -3.36 1.62 -1.70
N ALA A 97 -4.27 0.70 -2.02
CA ALA A 97 -4.78 0.48 -3.37
C ALA A 97 -5.45 1.73 -3.96
N ARG A 98 -6.22 2.49 -3.17
CA ARG A 98 -6.91 3.72 -3.61
C ARG A 98 -5.98 4.78 -4.21
N ILE A 99 -4.72 4.80 -3.80
CA ILE A 99 -3.72 5.75 -4.34
C ILE A 99 -2.86 5.10 -5.41
N VAL A 100 -2.49 3.84 -5.22
CA VAL A 100 -1.65 3.12 -6.18
C VAL A 100 -2.40 2.95 -7.50
N ASP A 101 -3.67 2.55 -7.44
CA ASP A 101 -4.60 2.36 -8.55
C ASP A 101 -5.68 3.44 -8.51
N PHE A 102 -5.25 4.70 -8.44
CA PHE A 102 -6.15 5.84 -8.44
C PHE A 102 -7.04 5.81 -9.68
N GLU A 103 -8.34 5.84 -9.44
CA GLU A 103 -9.38 6.11 -10.43
C GLU A 103 -10.18 7.33 -9.93
N PRO A 104 -10.37 8.35 -10.77
CA PRO A 104 -11.24 9.47 -10.41
C PRO A 104 -12.67 8.96 -10.28
N GLU A 105 -13.42 9.52 -9.34
CA GLU A 105 -14.85 9.21 -9.25
C GLU A 105 -15.52 9.66 -10.56
N THR A 106 -16.11 8.71 -11.28
CA THR A 106 -16.83 9.02 -12.52
C THR A 106 -18.03 9.90 -12.16
N SER A 107 -18.02 11.16 -12.63
CA SER A 107 -19.22 11.97 -12.61
C SER A 107 -20.31 11.21 -13.37
N THR A 108 -21.45 10.97 -12.74
CA THR A 108 -22.57 10.14 -13.24
C THR A 108 -23.23 10.64 -14.53
N ASP A 109 -22.70 11.69 -15.16
CA ASP A 109 -23.22 12.29 -16.37
C ASP A 109 -22.25 12.11 -17.53
N THR A 110 -22.18 10.92 -18.14
CA THR A 110 -22.35 10.75 -19.60
C THR A 110 -22.14 9.30 -20.04
N ASP A 111 -23.18 8.81 -20.71
CA ASP A 111 -23.30 7.55 -21.42
C ASP A 111 -22.44 7.56 -22.71
N SER A 112 -21.13 7.71 -22.56
CA SER A 112 -20.19 7.62 -23.67
C SER A 112 -19.24 6.44 -23.47
N SER A 113 -19.39 5.46 -24.36
CA SER A 113 -18.42 4.42 -24.68
C SER A 113 -17.10 5.08 -25.08
N LEU A 114 -16.31 5.51 -24.10
CA LEU A 114 -14.94 5.95 -24.30
C LEU A 114 -14.02 4.79 -23.93
N GLU A 115 -13.08 4.50 -24.84
CA GLU A 115 -11.87 3.72 -24.55
C GLU A 115 -11.38 3.98 -23.11
N PRO A 116 -10.94 2.96 -22.36
CA PRO A 116 -10.51 3.14 -20.98
C PRO A 116 -9.45 4.25 -20.93
N ALA A 117 -9.80 5.36 -20.26
CA ALA A 117 -8.90 6.49 -20.13
C ALA A 117 -7.54 5.99 -19.60
N PRO A 118 -6.41 6.53 -20.08
CA PRO A 118 -5.11 6.17 -19.52
C PRO A 118 -5.17 6.35 -18.00
N ALA A 119 -4.77 5.32 -17.26
CA ALA A 119 -4.85 5.31 -15.79
C ALA A 119 -4.31 6.64 -15.23
N ALA A 120 -5.19 7.40 -14.58
CA ALA A 120 -4.87 8.73 -14.08
C ALA A 120 -3.77 8.62 -13.02
N ASP A 121 -2.76 9.48 -13.13
CA ASP A 121 -1.65 9.57 -12.17
C ASP A 121 -1.45 11.04 -11.76
N PRO A 122 -2.40 11.62 -11.01
CA PRO A 122 -2.36 13.04 -10.66
C PRO A 122 -1.10 13.43 -9.89
N LEU A 123 -0.49 12.47 -9.18
CA LEU A 123 0.69 12.63 -8.35
C LEU A 123 2.01 12.31 -9.10
N GLN A 124 1.93 11.94 -10.38
CA GLN A 124 3.07 11.65 -11.26
C GLN A 124 4.02 10.56 -10.72
N PHE A 125 3.49 9.55 -10.03
CA PHE A 125 4.27 8.44 -9.49
C PHE A 125 4.78 7.45 -10.54
N TYR A 126 4.15 7.42 -11.71
CA TYR A 126 4.38 6.43 -12.77
C TYR A 126 4.70 7.07 -14.13
N GLY A 127 4.92 8.40 -14.16
CA GLY A 127 5.45 9.08 -15.33
C GLY A 127 6.84 8.56 -15.72
N ARG A 128 7.17 8.51 -17.01
CA ARG A 128 8.49 8.04 -17.51
C ARG A 128 9.67 8.85 -16.99
N LEU A 129 9.44 10.12 -16.68
CA LEU A 129 10.43 11.05 -16.11
C LEU A 129 10.46 11.01 -14.57
N SER A 130 9.49 10.35 -13.95
CA SER A 130 9.49 10.12 -12.52
C SER A 130 10.62 9.13 -12.22
N GLY A 131 11.64 9.60 -11.48
CA GLY A 131 12.79 8.82 -11.07
C GLY A 131 12.40 7.68 -10.13
N GLU A 132 13.17 7.43 -9.08
CA GLU A 132 12.80 6.40 -8.11
C GLU A 132 11.50 6.76 -7.37
N PRO A 133 10.70 5.76 -6.93
CA PRO A 133 9.54 6.05 -6.12
C PRO A 133 9.99 6.74 -4.82
N LEU A 134 9.51 7.96 -4.60
CA LEU A 134 9.83 8.74 -3.41
C LEU A 134 8.72 8.63 -2.36
N PRO A 135 9.06 8.52 -1.07
CA PRO A 135 8.07 8.60 -0.01
C PRO A 135 7.36 9.96 -0.07
N VAL A 136 6.03 9.94 0.05
CA VAL A 136 5.20 11.12 0.22
C VAL A 136 4.55 11.00 1.58
N ALA A 137 5.25 11.48 2.62
CA ALA A 137 4.89 11.23 4.02
C ALA A 137 3.44 11.59 4.37
N THR A 138 2.86 12.60 3.70
CA THR A 138 1.47 13.03 3.88
C THR A 138 0.46 12.04 3.32
N LEU A 139 0.81 11.22 2.33
CA LEU A 139 -0.08 10.26 1.68
C LEU A 139 0.22 8.80 2.05
N ASP A 140 1.43 8.54 2.56
CA ASP A 140 1.90 7.18 2.77
C ASP A 140 1.37 6.56 4.07
N ASP A 141 0.86 5.34 3.93
CA ASP A 141 0.56 4.42 5.01
C ASP A 141 1.84 3.70 5.46
N TYR A 142 1.94 3.44 6.77
CA TYR A 142 3.04 2.66 7.34
C TYR A 142 2.54 1.57 8.28
N ILE A 143 3.26 0.46 8.33
CA ILE A 143 3.11 -0.54 9.38
C ILE A 143 4.35 -0.49 10.26
N ASP A 144 4.14 -0.32 11.55
CA ASP A 144 5.18 -0.39 12.55
C ASP A 144 5.12 -1.77 13.24
N LEU A 145 6.23 -2.52 13.20
CA LEU A 145 6.45 -3.71 14.02
C LEU A 145 7.26 -3.32 15.25
N ILE A 146 6.66 -3.46 16.43
CA ILE A 146 7.25 -3.08 17.71
C ILE A 146 7.63 -4.33 18.49
N ASP A 147 8.88 -4.39 18.95
CA ASP A 147 9.49 -5.51 19.69
C ASP A 147 9.29 -6.90 19.04
N GLY A 148 9.12 -6.95 17.72
CA GLY A 148 8.83 -8.19 16.99
C GLY A 148 7.47 -8.83 17.31
N ARG A 149 6.59 -8.12 18.04
CA ARG A 149 5.39 -8.69 18.65
C ARG A 149 4.11 -7.91 18.38
N TYR A 150 4.21 -6.66 17.98
CA TYR A 150 3.09 -5.73 18.02
C TYR A 150 2.98 -4.98 16.70
N LEU A 151 1.79 -4.99 16.09
CA LEU A 151 1.54 -4.34 14.81
C LEU A 151 0.68 -3.10 14.99
N LEU A 152 1.18 -1.98 14.49
CA LEU A 152 0.52 -0.68 14.51
C LEU A 152 0.45 -0.13 13.08
N TRP A 153 -0.74 0.27 12.64
CA TRP A 153 -0.91 0.97 11.39
C TRP A 153 -0.85 2.48 11.62
N ARG A 154 0.03 3.16 10.89
CA ARG A 154 0.03 4.62 10.79
C ARG A 154 -0.63 5.03 9.49
N ARG A 155 -1.87 5.48 9.60
CA ARG A 155 -2.68 5.95 8.48
C ARG A 155 -2.60 7.47 8.36
N PRO A 156 -2.45 8.06 7.16
CA PRO A 156 -2.58 9.50 6.98
C PRO A 156 -3.90 10.03 7.54
N LYS A 157 -3.87 11.18 8.25
CA LYS A 157 -5.09 11.85 8.75
C LYS A 157 -5.82 12.66 7.68
N CYS A 158 -5.10 13.15 6.67
CA CYS A 158 -5.73 13.74 5.50
C CYS A 158 -6.33 12.64 4.64
N ASP A 159 -7.30 12.98 3.79
CA ASP A 159 -7.83 12.08 2.79
C ASP A 159 -6.91 12.06 1.55
N PRO A 160 -6.08 11.00 1.36
CA PRO A 160 -5.13 10.97 0.26
C PRO A 160 -5.82 10.90 -1.11
N HIS A 161 -6.99 10.24 -1.18
CA HIS A 161 -7.71 10.06 -2.44
C HIS A 161 -8.41 11.35 -2.84
N GLY A 162 -9.05 12.05 -1.90
CA GLY A 162 -9.60 13.39 -2.13
C GLY A 162 -8.55 14.41 -2.60
N ILE A 163 -7.32 14.36 -2.06
CA ILE A 163 -6.21 15.20 -2.54
C ILE A 163 -5.84 14.84 -4.00
N ALA A 164 -5.71 13.55 -4.32
CA ALA A 164 -5.42 13.10 -5.66
C ALA A 164 -6.53 13.47 -6.66
N ALA A 165 -7.79 13.35 -6.25
CA ALA A 165 -8.96 13.73 -7.03
C ALA A 165 -9.02 15.24 -7.30
N ALA A 166 -8.75 16.07 -6.28
CA ALA A 166 -8.66 17.52 -6.45
C ALA A 166 -7.57 17.91 -7.45
N ILE A 167 -6.36 17.32 -7.32
CA ILE A 167 -5.26 17.55 -8.27
C ILE A 167 -5.67 17.12 -9.69
N HIS A 168 -6.28 15.94 -9.84
CA HIS A 168 -6.73 15.44 -11.13
C HIS A 168 -7.77 16.36 -11.78
N ALA A 169 -8.80 16.77 -11.04
CA ALA A 169 -9.85 17.64 -11.52
C ALA A 169 -9.31 19.01 -11.96
N SER A 170 -8.40 19.61 -11.18
CA SER A 170 -7.76 20.86 -11.56
C SER A 170 -6.87 20.70 -12.79
N GLN A 171 -6.13 19.60 -12.91
CA GLN A 171 -5.31 19.30 -14.10
C GLN A 171 -6.15 19.18 -15.37
N GLU A 172 -7.31 18.49 -15.31
CA GLU A 172 -8.21 18.39 -16.46
C GLU A 172 -8.79 19.74 -16.88
N ARG A 173 -9.18 20.59 -15.92
CA ARG A 173 -9.63 21.97 -16.21
C ARG A 173 -8.53 22.80 -16.86
N LEU A 174 -7.31 22.76 -16.32
CA LEU A 174 -6.15 23.49 -16.86
C LEU A 174 -5.68 22.99 -18.23
N ARG A 175 -5.95 21.71 -18.54
CA ARG A 175 -5.69 21.15 -19.88
C ARG A 175 -6.63 21.75 -20.93
N LEU A 176 -7.87 22.05 -20.57
CA LEU A 176 -8.87 22.66 -21.45
C LEU A 176 -8.71 24.18 -21.53
N ASP A 177 -8.47 24.84 -20.39
CA ASP A 177 -8.18 26.26 -20.29
C ASP A 177 -6.97 26.52 -19.37
N PRO A 178 -5.78 26.73 -19.95
CA PRO A 178 -4.57 27.03 -19.18
C PRO A 178 -4.65 28.33 -18.36
N GLN A 179 -5.58 29.23 -18.68
CA GLN A 179 -5.76 30.52 -17.99
C GLN A 179 -6.86 30.48 -16.92
N ASP A 180 -7.46 29.32 -16.64
CA ASP A 180 -8.45 29.14 -15.57
C ASP A 180 -7.81 29.38 -14.20
N ALA A 181 -7.88 30.62 -13.73
CA ALA A 181 -7.29 31.06 -12.47
C ALA A 181 -7.86 30.32 -11.25
N ALA A 182 -9.12 29.89 -11.30
CA ALA A 182 -9.72 29.11 -10.22
C ALA A 182 -9.13 27.70 -10.19
N ALA A 183 -8.99 27.04 -11.33
CA ALA A 183 -8.34 25.73 -11.41
C ALA A 183 -6.86 25.78 -10.98
N GLN A 184 -6.15 26.87 -11.31
CA GLN A 184 -4.77 27.08 -10.83
C GLN A 184 -4.72 27.20 -9.30
N ALA A 185 -5.64 27.96 -8.71
CA ALA A 185 -5.73 28.10 -7.26
C ALA A 185 -6.06 26.77 -6.57
N ASP A 186 -7.05 26.03 -7.08
CA ASP A 186 -7.46 24.71 -6.57
C ASP A 186 -6.28 23.71 -6.63
N PHE A 187 -5.55 23.69 -7.75
CA PHE A 187 -4.36 22.86 -7.91
C PHE A 187 -3.28 23.19 -6.87
N LEU A 188 -2.97 24.48 -6.70
CA LEU A 188 -1.95 24.94 -5.76
C LEU A 188 -2.34 24.65 -4.32
N GLU A 189 -3.62 24.78 -3.97
CA GLU A 189 -4.14 24.44 -2.64
C GLU A 189 -3.95 22.94 -2.34
N ALA A 190 -4.38 22.07 -3.25
CA ALA A 190 -4.22 20.62 -3.10
C ALA A 190 -2.74 20.21 -3.06
N ALA A 191 -1.90 20.77 -3.94
CA ALA A 191 -0.46 20.52 -3.96
C ALA A 191 0.24 21.03 -2.69
N ALA A 192 -0.24 22.12 -2.08
CA ALA A 192 0.30 22.64 -0.83
C ALA A 192 0.09 21.65 0.32
N VAL A 193 -0.98 20.85 0.32
CA VAL A 193 -1.21 19.82 1.34
C VAL A 193 -0.08 18.79 1.35
N LEU A 194 0.43 18.41 0.17
CA LEU A 194 1.53 17.44 0.04
C LEU A 194 2.83 17.91 0.71
N ARG A 195 3.01 19.22 0.89
CA ARG A 195 4.18 19.83 1.52
C ARG A 195 4.03 20.08 3.02
N ARG A 196 2.83 19.89 3.58
CA ARG A 196 2.59 20.08 5.03
C ARG A 196 3.25 18.97 5.84
N SER A 197 3.51 19.23 7.12
CA SER A 197 3.99 18.20 8.05
C SER A 197 2.99 17.05 8.12
N SER A 198 3.47 15.82 7.89
CA SER A 198 2.63 14.63 7.89
C SER A 198 2.02 14.39 9.27
N LYS A 199 0.70 14.18 9.30
CA LYS A 199 -0.04 13.78 10.50
C LYS A 199 -0.62 12.40 10.26
N HIS A 200 -0.27 11.46 11.12
CA HIS A 200 -0.81 10.10 11.07
C HIS A 200 -1.70 9.82 12.27
N GLU A 201 -2.81 9.13 12.01
CA GLU A 201 -3.53 8.37 13.00
C GLU A 201 -2.77 7.07 13.25
N LYS A 202 -2.74 6.62 14.52
CA LYS A 202 -2.10 5.37 14.92
C LYS A 202 -3.20 4.41 15.31
N ILE A 203 -3.31 3.29 14.61
CA ILE A 203 -4.37 2.29 14.79
C ILE A 203 -3.71 0.98 15.25
N TRP A 204 -4.09 0.54 16.45
CA TRP A 204 -3.57 -0.67 17.06
C TRP A 204 -4.20 -1.93 16.44
N LEU A 205 -3.42 -2.68 15.67
CA LEU A 205 -3.97 -3.81 14.89
C LEU A 205 -4.10 -5.08 15.73
N GLY A 206 -3.09 -5.37 16.54
CA GLY A 206 -3.00 -6.60 17.31
C GLY A 206 -1.56 -7.03 17.60
N SER A 207 -1.42 -8.23 18.15
CA SER A 207 -0.12 -8.80 18.56
C SER A 207 0.19 -10.11 17.85
N ILE A 208 1.45 -10.52 17.87
CA ILE A 208 1.95 -11.76 17.30
C ILE A 208 2.35 -12.67 18.46
N ARG A 209 1.82 -13.90 18.47
CA ARG A 209 2.16 -14.93 19.46
C ARG A 209 2.56 -16.19 18.71
N GLY A 210 3.86 -16.49 18.71
CA GLY A 210 4.41 -17.54 17.85
C GLY A 210 4.19 -17.19 16.37
N GLU A 211 3.52 -18.07 15.63
CA GLU A 211 3.21 -17.88 14.21
C GLU A 211 1.79 -17.37 13.93
N ALA A 212 1.08 -16.91 14.97
CA ALA A 212 -0.30 -16.45 14.86
C ALA A 212 -0.44 -14.96 15.17
N PHE A 213 -1.25 -14.28 14.35
CA PHE A 213 -1.75 -12.95 14.64
C PHE A 213 -2.96 -13.00 15.55
N CYS A 214 -2.90 -12.27 16.65
CA CYS A 214 -3.98 -12.07 17.60
C CYS A 214 -4.53 -10.64 17.41
N PRO A 215 -5.64 -10.47 16.67
CA PRO A 215 -6.22 -9.16 16.41
C PRO A 215 -6.71 -8.49 17.70
N THR A 216 -6.65 -7.17 17.73
CA THR A 216 -7.37 -6.38 18.74
C THR A 216 -8.88 -6.55 18.53
N PRO A 217 -9.71 -6.66 19.59
CA PRO A 217 -11.16 -6.68 19.43
C PRO A 217 -11.62 -5.44 18.68
N ALA A 218 -12.23 -5.63 17.50
CA ALA A 218 -12.56 -4.55 16.56
C ALA A 218 -13.76 -3.66 16.98
N ALA A 219 -14.14 -3.63 18.26
CA ALA A 219 -15.30 -2.88 18.74
C ALA A 219 -14.95 -2.06 19.98
N ASN A 220 -15.12 -0.73 19.87
CA ASN A 220 -15.19 0.24 20.98
C ASN A 220 -13.89 0.74 21.63
N GLN A 221 -12.81 0.96 20.86
CA GLN A 221 -11.70 1.77 21.37
C GLN A 221 -11.43 2.98 20.48
N THR A 222 -12.20 4.04 20.71
CA THR A 222 -11.87 5.44 20.37
C THR A 222 -10.64 5.94 21.15
N SER A 223 -10.12 5.14 22.08
CA SER A 223 -8.91 5.41 22.87
C SER A 223 -7.91 4.30 22.60
N MET A 224 -6.74 4.67 22.09
CA MET A 224 -5.57 3.78 22.07
C MET A 224 -5.37 3.18 23.46
N PRO A 225 -5.03 1.88 23.60
CA PRO A 225 -4.37 1.47 24.83
C PRO A 225 -3.07 2.30 24.92
N GLU A 226 -3.00 3.23 25.87
CA GLU A 226 -1.83 4.11 26.07
C GLU A 226 -0.52 3.33 26.31
N GLN A 227 -0.66 2.05 26.64
CA GLN A 227 0.40 1.13 27.02
C GLN A 227 0.37 -0.11 26.12
N LEU A 228 1.55 -0.52 25.62
CA LEU A 228 1.76 -1.90 25.20
C LEU A 228 1.45 -2.80 26.40
N PRO A 229 0.89 -4.01 26.22
CA PRO A 229 0.85 -5.00 27.29
C PRO A 229 2.30 -5.26 27.74
N THR A 230 2.73 -4.60 28.81
CA THR A 230 4.08 -4.75 29.35
C THR A 230 4.27 -6.20 29.74
N ALA A 231 5.34 -6.83 29.24
CA ALA A 231 5.90 -7.95 29.98
C ALA A 231 6.23 -7.44 31.39
N PRO A 232 6.04 -8.23 32.45
CA PRO A 232 6.35 -7.81 33.81
C PRO A 232 7.87 -7.64 33.92
N MET A 233 8.37 -6.44 33.62
CA MET A 233 9.69 -6.02 34.04
C MET A 233 9.57 -5.74 35.53
N ILE A 234 10.11 -6.67 36.31
CA ILE A 234 10.34 -6.56 37.74
C ILE A 234 11.13 -5.27 37.98
N GLY A 235 10.60 -4.38 38.83
CA GLY A 235 11.35 -3.28 39.45
C GLY A 235 10.99 -1.87 38.97
N GLU A 236 10.16 -1.21 39.78
CA GLU A 236 10.25 0.23 40.12
C GLU A 236 10.46 1.25 38.97
N ALA A 237 9.40 1.47 38.18
CA ALA A 237 9.11 2.77 37.56
C ALA A 237 7.62 2.84 37.22
N ALA A 238 6.78 2.83 38.25
CA ALA A 238 5.36 3.06 38.09
C ALA A 238 5.13 4.54 37.73
N ASN A 239 4.53 4.76 36.56
CA ASN A 239 4.00 5.99 35.98
C ASN A 239 4.84 6.59 34.82
N VAL A 240 4.16 6.81 33.69
CA VAL A 240 4.60 7.49 32.44
C VAL A 240 5.28 6.63 31.35
N ALA A 241 5.10 5.32 31.36
CA ALA A 241 5.46 4.48 30.23
C ALA A 241 4.40 4.53 29.12
N THR A 242 4.62 5.27 28.03
CA THR A 242 3.71 5.28 26.85
C THR A 242 4.24 4.39 25.74
N LEU A 243 3.38 3.98 24.80
CA LEU A 243 3.76 3.35 23.51
C LEU A 243 4.94 4.05 22.79
N ALA A 244 5.14 5.34 23.02
CA ALA A 244 6.20 6.13 22.42
C ALA A 244 7.56 6.01 23.13
N THR A 245 7.61 5.49 24.36
CA THR A 245 8.77 5.59 25.26
C THR A 245 9.29 4.25 25.78
N ASN A 246 8.54 3.15 25.64
CA ASN A 246 8.87 1.87 26.28
C ASN A 246 8.94 0.64 25.35
N TYR A 247 9.50 0.81 24.15
CA TYR A 247 9.87 -0.32 23.28
C TYR A 247 11.38 -0.41 23.10
N ARG A 248 11.91 -1.63 22.97
CA ARG A 248 13.33 -1.87 22.72
C ARG A 248 13.68 -1.68 21.25
N PHE A 249 12.77 -2.08 20.38
CA PHE A 249 12.98 -2.03 18.94
C PHE A 249 11.69 -1.71 18.18
N LYS A 250 11.82 -0.94 17.11
CA LYS A 250 10.72 -0.62 16.21
C LYS A 250 11.23 -0.58 14.77
N SER A 251 10.61 -1.40 13.92
CA SER A 251 10.76 -1.30 12.46
C SER A 251 9.53 -0.63 11.87
N SER A 252 9.73 0.41 11.07
CA SER A 252 8.66 1.09 10.33
C SER A 252 8.79 0.81 8.84
N VAL A 253 7.75 0.23 8.24
CA VAL A 253 7.70 -0.10 6.81
C VAL A 253 6.70 0.81 6.12
N ASN A 254 7.13 1.54 5.08
CA ASN A 254 6.26 2.35 4.23
C ASN A 254 5.57 1.45 3.20
N ILE A 255 4.32 1.09 3.49
CA ILE A 255 3.59 0.12 2.67
C ILE A 255 3.04 0.73 1.38
N SER A 256 2.72 2.03 1.39
CA SER A 256 2.34 2.75 0.17
C SER A 256 3.49 2.83 -0.81
N LEU A 257 4.70 3.10 -0.32
CA LEU A 257 5.91 3.11 -1.14
C LEU A 257 6.23 1.72 -1.71
N ALA A 258 6.08 0.65 -0.91
CA ALA A 258 6.28 -0.71 -1.38
C ALA A 258 5.33 -1.07 -2.55
N ALA A 259 4.05 -0.71 -2.44
CA ALA A 259 3.08 -0.94 -3.52
C ALA A 259 3.36 -0.09 -4.76
N ARG A 260 3.75 1.18 -4.59
CA ARG A 260 4.20 2.04 -5.71
C ARG A 260 5.43 1.46 -6.40
N ALA A 261 6.43 0.99 -5.65
CA ALA A 261 7.62 0.34 -6.19
C ALA A 261 7.26 -0.94 -6.97
N MET A 262 6.36 -1.77 -6.43
CA MET A 262 5.89 -2.97 -7.13
C MET A 262 5.19 -2.62 -8.45
N LYS A 263 4.27 -1.64 -8.44
CA LYS A 263 3.59 -1.16 -9.64
C LYS A 263 4.58 -0.63 -10.67
N ARG A 264 5.57 0.18 -10.25
CA ARG A 264 6.62 0.70 -11.14
C ARG A 264 7.38 -0.42 -11.84
N ARG A 265 7.86 -1.43 -11.12
CA ARG A 265 8.57 -2.58 -11.73
C ARG A 265 7.67 -3.37 -12.67
N ALA A 266 6.41 -3.60 -12.30
CA ALA A 266 5.44 -4.26 -13.18
C ALA A 266 5.19 -3.48 -14.48
N LEU A 267 5.20 -2.14 -14.40
CA LEU A 267 5.15 -1.23 -15.55
C LEU A 267 6.51 -1.04 -16.23
N GLY A 268 7.53 -1.84 -15.90
CA GLY A 268 8.91 -1.76 -16.41
C GLY A 268 9.62 -0.41 -16.21
N LEU A 269 9.17 0.37 -15.22
CA LEU A 269 9.80 1.61 -14.80
C LEU A 269 10.92 1.33 -13.79
N ALA A 270 11.94 2.19 -13.78
CA ALA A 270 13.07 2.06 -12.86
C ALA A 270 12.64 2.22 -11.39
N VAL A 271 13.29 1.43 -10.53
CA VAL A 271 13.25 1.51 -9.08
C VAL A 271 14.68 1.28 -8.61
N GLY A 272 15.24 2.21 -7.84
CA GLY A 272 16.58 2.06 -7.23
C GLY A 272 16.55 1.28 -5.93
#